data_AF-A0A1L9VX04-F1
#
_entry.id   AF-A0A1L9VX04-F1
#
_cell.length_a   1.000
_cell.length_b   1.000
_cell.length_c   1.000
_cell.angle_alpha   90.00
_cell.angle_beta   90.00
_cell.angle_gamma   90.00
#
_symmetry.space_group_name_H-M   'P 1'
#
loop_
_entity.id
_entity.type
_entity.pdbx_description
1 polymer ?
#
loop_
_entity_poly.entity_id
_entity_poly.type
_entity_poly.pdbx_seq_one_letter_code
_entity_poly.pdbx_strand_id
1 'polypeptide(L)'
;MAELYPSLAQCAIVATAFKILLFPAYKSTDFEVHRNWLAITHSLPVKEWYYEKTSEWTLDYPPFFAAFEWLLSQAARYADPAMLVVSNVNYDSWETVYFQRATVILTELVLVYALSRFIKSVPQPNTHLAHIASLSILLSPGLLIIDHIHFQYNGFLYGLLILSIVLARKQSTLLYSGITFAILLCLKHIHLYLALAWFVYLLRAYCLDPKSVLRPRFRNAFKLGLGVLGVFGLAFGPFAHWNQLLQLKDRLFPFSRGLCHAYWAPNIWAMYSFTDRLLIQLAPRLGLPVNEAALTSVTRGLVGNTSFAILPEVTKEHTFALTFIFQVLPLIKLWFNPTWDTFVGAVTLCGYASFLFGWHVHEKAVLLIIIPFSLIALKDRRYFSAFRPLAVAGHVSLFPLLFTAAEFPIKTVYTIFWLMLFLFVFDRVAPVAEQQRIFIFDRLSLLYLTVAIPLILYCSLLHQLIFGLGRYEFLPLMFMSSYSAMGVVGSWVGFMVVYFAA
;
A
#
# COMPACT_ATOMS: atom_id res chain seq x y z
N MET A 1 -28.12 -19.90 6.98
CA MET A 1 -27.09 -19.29 6.11
C MET A 1 -26.43 -20.43 5.38
N ALA A 2 -26.42 -20.45 4.05
CA ALA A 2 -25.60 -21.42 3.32
C ALA A 2 -24.15 -21.27 3.81
N GLU A 3 -23.49 -22.37 4.16
CA GLU A 3 -22.11 -22.32 4.61
C GLU A 3 -21.23 -21.81 3.47
N LEU A 4 -20.54 -20.68 3.70
CA LEU A 4 -19.61 -20.11 2.73
C LEU A 4 -18.38 -21.02 2.66
N TYR A 5 -18.23 -21.74 1.55
CA TYR A 5 -17.14 -22.68 1.33
C TYR A 5 -16.24 -22.24 0.15
N PRO A 6 -14.90 -22.34 0.29
CA PRO A 6 -14.17 -22.63 1.52
C PRO A 6 -14.33 -21.50 2.54
N SER A 7 -14.30 -21.82 3.84
CA SER A 7 -14.40 -20.81 4.89
C SER A 7 -13.12 -19.98 4.98
N LEU A 8 -13.24 -18.75 5.48
CA LEU A 8 -12.08 -17.85 5.66
C LEU A 8 -11.02 -18.48 6.57
N ALA A 9 -11.43 -19.22 7.60
CA ALA A 9 -10.53 -19.91 8.52
C ALA A 9 -9.77 -21.06 7.83
N GLN A 10 -10.45 -21.88 7.03
CA GLN A 10 -9.80 -22.94 6.25
C GLN A 10 -8.76 -22.37 5.29
N CYS A 11 -9.09 -21.30 4.56
CA CYS A 11 -8.14 -20.62 3.70
C CYS A 11 -6.96 -20.03 4.48
N ALA A 12 -7.21 -19.44 5.67
CA ALA A 12 -6.14 -18.91 6.52
C ALA A 12 -5.18 -20.03 6.99
N ILE A 13 -5.70 -21.19 7.39
CA ILE A 13 -4.88 -22.34 7.81
C ILE A 13 -3.98 -22.82 6.66
N VAL A 14 -4.55 -23.01 5.47
CA VAL A 14 -3.78 -23.46 4.30
C VAL A 14 -2.76 -22.40 3.88
N ALA A 15 -3.13 -21.12 3.90
CA ALA A 15 -2.22 -20.02 3.61
C ALA A 15 -1.07 -19.96 4.62
N THR A 16 -1.34 -20.15 5.91
CA THR A 16 -0.32 -20.22 6.96
C THR A 16 0.63 -21.39 6.74
N ALA A 17 0.12 -22.58 6.42
CA ALA A 17 0.96 -23.73 6.11
C ALA A 17 1.89 -23.44 4.93
N PHE A 18 1.36 -22.82 3.87
CA PHE A 18 2.18 -22.40 2.73
C PHE A 18 3.24 -21.35 3.11
N LYS A 19 2.90 -20.36 3.93
CA LYS A 19 3.83 -19.32 4.40
C LYS A 19 4.96 -19.88 5.27
N ILE A 20 4.69 -20.92 6.08
CA ILE A 20 5.71 -21.62 6.85
C ILE A 20 6.75 -22.28 5.93
N LEU A 21 6.31 -22.87 4.81
CA LEU A 21 7.22 -23.44 3.82
C LEU A 21 8.13 -22.39 3.16
N LEU A 22 7.76 -21.11 3.20
CA LEU A 22 8.54 -19.99 2.66
C LEU A 22 9.57 -19.43 3.65
N PHE A 23 9.71 -20.01 4.85
CA PHE A 23 10.67 -19.51 5.83
C PHE A 23 12.13 -19.46 5.33
N PRO A 24 12.62 -20.43 4.55
CA PRO A 24 13.96 -20.38 3.96
C PRO A 24 14.13 -19.38 2.81
N ALA A 25 13.06 -18.72 2.35
CA ALA A 25 13.12 -17.83 1.21
C ALA A 25 13.98 -16.59 1.48
N TYR A 26 14.26 -15.85 0.41
CA TYR A 26 14.91 -14.53 0.40
C TYR A 26 14.52 -13.64 1.59
N LYS A 27 15.51 -12.89 2.09
CA LYS A 27 15.38 -11.89 3.16
C LYS A 27 15.81 -10.54 2.57
N SER A 28 14.95 -9.54 2.65
CA SER A 28 15.31 -8.19 2.20
C SER A 28 16.03 -7.42 3.31
N THR A 29 16.50 -6.20 2.99
CA THR A 29 17.00 -5.26 4.00
C THR A 29 15.99 -4.98 5.11
N ASP A 30 14.69 -5.05 4.82
CA ASP A 30 13.64 -4.82 5.83
C ASP A 30 13.66 -5.88 6.95
N PHE A 31 14.17 -7.10 6.69
CA PHE A 31 14.38 -8.12 7.73
C PHE A 31 15.37 -7.64 8.80
N GLU A 32 16.52 -7.12 8.37
CA GLU A 32 17.53 -6.57 9.26
C GLU A 32 17.06 -5.26 9.93
N VAL A 33 16.28 -4.44 9.22
CA VAL A 33 15.66 -3.24 9.80
C VAL A 33 14.79 -3.60 11.02
N HIS A 34 13.88 -4.56 10.85
CA HIS A 34 13.02 -5.00 11.95
C HIS A 34 13.80 -5.72 13.06
N ARG A 35 14.83 -6.50 12.73
CA ARG A 35 15.75 -7.06 13.74
C ARG A 35 16.39 -5.93 14.57
N ASN A 36 16.86 -4.88 13.90
CA ASN A 36 17.45 -3.74 14.57
C ASN A 36 16.46 -2.99 15.46
N TRP A 37 15.21 -2.84 15.02
CA TRP A 37 14.17 -2.21 15.84
C TRP A 37 13.84 -3.03 17.09
N LEU A 38 13.81 -4.36 17.01
CA LEU A 38 13.71 -5.23 18.19
C LEU A 38 14.88 -5.00 19.15
N ALA A 39 16.11 -4.93 18.64
CA ALA A 39 17.30 -4.69 19.47
C ALA A 39 17.29 -3.30 20.14
N ILE A 40 16.98 -2.24 19.39
CA ILE A 40 16.89 -0.86 19.90
C ILE A 40 15.85 -0.79 21.01
N THR A 41 14.65 -1.30 20.74
CA THR A 41 13.52 -1.16 21.67
C THR A 41 13.72 -2.00 22.93
N HIS A 42 14.38 -3.15 22.83
CA HIS A 42 14.69 -4.01 23.97
C HIS A 42 15.81 -3.47 24.86
N SER A 43 16.92 -3.08 24.23
CA SER A 43 18.21 -2.90 24.91
C SER A 43 18.43 -1.48 25.40
N LEU A 44 17.68 -0.51 24.87
CA LEU A 44 17.84 0.91 25.21
C LEU A 44 16.61 1.49 25.95
N PRO A 45 16.83 2.47 26.83
CA PRO A 45 15.74 3.26 27.40
C PRO A 45 14.89 3.94 26.30
N VAL A 46 13.59 4.12 26.55
CA VAL A 46 12.64 4.71 25.59
C VAL A 46 13.10 6.09 25.06
N LYS A 47 13.80 6.86 25.88
CA LYS A 47 14.35 8.17 25.51
C LYS A 47 15.40 8.11 24.40
N GLU A 48 16.03 6.97 24.19
CA GLU A 48 17.15 6.78 23.26
C GLU A 48 16.72 6.14 21.94
N TRP A 49 15.51 5.56 21.87
CA TRP A 49 15.01 4.81 20.72
C TRP A 49 15.16 5.53 19.37
N TYR A 50 14.93 6.85 19.33
CA TYR A 50 15.00 7.65 18.10
C TYR A 50 16.31 8.42 17.91
N TYR A 51 17.23 8.35 18.87
CA TYR A 51 18.57 8.91 18.78
C TYR A 51 19.61 7.88 18.37
N GLU A 52 19.36 6.61 18.65
CA GLU A 52 20.24 5.52 18.30
C GLU A 52 20.52 5.50 16.78
N LYS A 53 21.80 5.37 16.43
CA LYS A 53 22.30 5.51 15.05
C LYS A 53 23.58 4.72 14.79
N THR A 54 23.92 3.75 15.64
CA THR A 54 25.06 2.85 15.45
C THR A 54 24.93 2.06 14.15
N SER A 55 23.71 1.66 13.80
CA SER A 55 23.35 1.08 12.50
C SER A 55 22.68 2.12 11.60
N GLU A 56 22.79 1.92 10.28
CA GLU A 56 22.06 2.72 9.29
C GLU A 56 20.54 2.50 9.38
N TRP A 57 20.11 1.36 9.94
CA TRP A 57 18.71 0.96 10.07
C TRP A 57 18.04 1.58 11.31
N THR A 58 17.83 2.89 11.28
CA THR A 58 17.25 3.61 12.42
C THR A 58 15.74 3.39 12.56
N LEU A 59 15.20 3.70 13.74
CA LEU A 59 13.78 3.58 14.02
C LEU A 59 12.99 4.71 13.32
N ASP A 60 12.29 4.35 12.25
CA ASP A 60 11.66 5.32 11.34
C ASP A 60 10.11 5.24 11.36
N TYR A 61 9.53 4.41 12.23
CA TYR A 61 8.07 4.32 12.42
C TYR A 61 7.61 5.04 13.69
N PRO A 62 6.34 5.45 13.79
CA PRO A 62 5.87 6.25 14.92
C PRO A 62 5.77 5.42 16.22
N PRO A 63 5.62 6.10 17.38
CA PRO A 63 5.83 5.49 18.70
C PRO A 63 5.02 4.23 19.01
N PHE A 64 3.80 4.08 18.49
CA PHE A 64 3.04 2.85 18.74
C PHE A 64 3.65 1.63 18.05
N PHE A 65 4.31 1.82 16.91
CA PHE A 65 5.02 0.71 16.28
C PHE A 65 6.31 0.38 17.02
N ALA A 66 7.01 1.38 17.52
CA ALA A 66 8.15 1.16 18.43
C ALA A 66 7.74 0.39 19.68
N ALA A 67 6.58 0.72 20.27
CA ALA A 67 6.01 -0.03 21.38
C ALA A 67 5.58 -1.46 20.99
N PHE A 68 5.12 -1.66 19.75
CA PHE A 68 4.84 -2.99 19.21
C PHE A 68 6.12 -3.83 19.06
N GLU A 69 7.20 -3.26 18.52
CA GLU A 69 8.51 -3.91 18.46
C GLU A 69 9.05 -4.20 19.86
N TRP A 70 8.90 -3.27 20.81
CA TRP A 70 9.25 -3.49 22.21
C TRP A 70 8.51 -4.71 22.79
N LEU A 71 7.20 -4.83 22.54
CA LEU A 71 6.41 -5.97 22.99
C LEU A 71 6.90 -7.28 22.38
N LEU A 72 7.16 -7.30 21.07
CA LEU A 72 7.73 -8.48 20.39
C LEU A 72 9.11 -8.83 20.97
N SER A 73 9.93 -7.84 21.29
CA SER A 73 11.27 -8.07 21.83
C SER A 73 11.25 -8.80 23.19
N GLN A 74 10.17 -8.65 23.96
CA GLN A 74 10.01 -9.38 25.23
C GLN A 74 9.84 -10.89 25.03
N ALA A 75 9.33 -11.32 23.87
CA ALA A 75 9.30 -12.72 23.48
C ALA A 75 10.60 -13.13 22.77
N ALA A 76 11.18 -12.23 21.96
CA ALA A 76 12.41 -12.46 21.20
C ALA A 76 13.58 -12.90 22.07
N ARG A 77 13.70 -12.35 23.29
CA ARG A 77 14.77 -12.70 24.25
C ARG A 77 14.80 -14.19 24.62
N TYR A 78 13.68 -14.90 24.47
CA TYR A 78 13.59 -16.34 24.73
C TYR A 78 13.82 -17.18 23.48
N ALA A 79 13.61 -16.60 22.29
CA ALA A 79 13.85 -17.26 21.02
C ALA A 79 15.33 -17.23 20.66
N ASP A 80 15.94 -16.03 20.67
CA ASP A 80 17.37 -15.85 20.44
C ASP A 80 17.84 -14.49 21.00
N PRO A 81 18.56 -14.48 22.14
CA PRO A 81 19.06 -13.25 22.75
C PRO A 81 20.02 -12.44 21.86
N ALA A 82 20.75 -13.08 20.93
CA ALA A 82 21.74 -12.40 20.12
C ALA A 82 21.11 -11.46 19.08
N MET A 83 19.84 -11.69 18.70
CA MET A 83 19.11 -10.78 17.80
C MET A 83 18.84 -9.39 18.43
N LEU A 84 18.89 -9.31 19.77
CA LEU A 84 18.59 -8.10 20.55
C LEU A 84 19.82 -7.23 20.84
N VAL A 85 21.00 -7.66 20.38
CA VAL A 85 22.23 -6.89 20.50
C VAL A 85 22.27 -5.83 19.40
N VAL A 86 22.29 -4.54 19.78
CA VAL A 86 22.22 -3.40 18.84
C VAL A 86 23.38 -3.38 17.84
N SER A 87 24.58 -3.78 18.26
CA SER A 87 25.77 -3.82 17.41
C SER A 87 25.85 -5.05 16.49
N ASN A 88 24.91 -6.00 16.60
CA ASN A 88 24.92 -7.26 15.85
C ASN A 88 24.23 -7.08 14.48
N VAL A 89 24.86 -6.25 13.64
CA VAL A 89 24.33 -5.87 12.32
C VAL A 89 24.41 -7.05 11.35
N ASN A 90 23.35 -7.23 10.57
CA ASN A 90 23.17 -8.34 9.62
C ASN A 90 23.10 -9.73 10.29
N TYR A 91 22.60 -9.80 11.52
CA TYR A 91 22.45 -11.06 12.24
C TYR A 91 21.19 -11.81 11.84
N ASP A 92 21.35 -13.06 11.40
CA ASP A 92 20.29 -13.79 10.71
C ASP A 92 20.21 -15.30 11.01
N SER A 93 20.46 -15.68 12.27
CA SER A 93 20.30 -17.06 12.77
C SER A 93 18.93 -17.65 12.40
N TRP A 94 18.85 -18.98 12.31
CA TRP A 94 17.59 -19.65 12.00
C TRP A 94 16.51 -19.36 13.04
N GLU A 95 16.89 -19.27 14.31
CA GLU A 95 16.03 -18.89 15.43
C GLU A 95 15.44 -17.48 15.23
N THR A 96 16.26 -16.52 14.79
CA THR A 96 15.81 -15.16 14.43
C THR A 96 14.86 -15.20 13.25
N VAL A 97 15.18 -15.95 12.20
CA VAL A 97 14.31 -16.10 11.01
C VAL A 97 12.97 -16.71 11.40
N TYR A 98 12.96 -17.80 12.18
CA TYR A 98 11.74 -18.43 12.67
C TYR A 98 10.91 -17.47 13.51
N PHE A 99 11.53 -16.77 14.46
CA PHE A 99 10.84 -15.82 15.32
C PHE A 99 10.18 -14.70 14.50
N GLN A 100 10.96 -14.02 13.67
CA GLN A 100 10.48 -12.90 12.89
C GLN A 100 9.35 -13.31 11.94
N ARG A 101 9.53 -14.36 11.14
CA ARG A 101 8.49 -14.80 10.19
C ARG A 101 7.24 -15.33 10.90
N ALA A 102 7.39 -15.99 12.05
CA ALA A 102 6.24 -16.42 12.86
C ALA A 102 5.44 -15.23 13.42
N THR A 103 6.10 -14.16 13.87
CA THR A 103 5.40 -12.96 14.36
C THR A 103 4.62 -12.24 13.26
N VAL A 104 5.12 -12.22 12.02
CA VAL A 104 4.38 -11.68 10.86
C VAL A 104 3.10 -12.49 10.62
N ILE A 105 3.17 -13.83 10.62
CA ILE A 105 2.00 -14.70 10.49
C ILE A 105 1.01 -14.50 11.65
N LEU A 106 1.51 -14.44 12.90
CA LEU A 106 0.66 -14.29 14.08
C LEU A 106 -0.10 -12.96 14.06
N THR A 107 0.57 -11.87 13.71
CA THR A 107 -0.03 -10.53 13.70
C THR A 107 -0.97 -10.32 12.50
N GLU A 108 -0.78 -11.05 11.40
CA GLU A 108 -1.72 -11.13 10.29
C GLU A 108 -3.10 -11.69 10.69
N LEU A 109 -3.24 -12.37 11.84
CA LEU A 109 -4.57 -12.77 12.35
C LEU A 109 -5.51 -11.57 12.56
N VAL A 110 -4.97 -10.36 12.75
CA VAL A 110 -5.75 -9.11 12.76
C VAL A 110 -6.45 -8.87 11.43
N LEU A 111 -5.80 -9.20 10.30
CA LEU A 111 -6.41 -9.17 8.97
C LEU A 111 -7.56 -10.16 8.86
N VAL A 112 -7.34 -11.40 9.28
CA VAL A 112 -8.37 -12.46 9.25
C VAL A 112 -9.59 -12.03 10.08
N TYR A 113 -9.36 -11.45 11.26
CA TYR A 113 -10.43 -10.90 12.09
C TYR A 113 -11.17 -9.77 11.37
N ALA A 114 -10.46 -8.78 10.82
CA ALA A 114 -11.05 -7.65 10.12
C ALA A 114 -11.90 -8.08 8.92
N LEU A 115 -11.43 -9.05 8.13
CA LEU A 115 -12.15 -9.63 7.01
C LEU A 115 -13.40 -10.40 7.47
N SER A 116 -13.32 -11.16 8.57
CA SER A 116 -14.51 -11.79 9.17
C SER A 116 -15.55 -10.75 9.60
N ARG A 117 -15.11 -9.63 10.17
CA ARG A 117 -16.00 -8.50 10.53
C ARG A 117 -16.58 -7.84 9.29
N PHE A 118 -15.82 -7.71 8.19
CA PHE A 118 -16.30 -7.18 6.93
C PHE A 118 -17.43 -8.04 6.37
N ILE A 119 -17.24 -9.35 6.24
CA ILE A 119 -18.26 -10.30 5.74
C ILE A 119 -19.55 -10.18 6.56
N LYS A 120 -19.43 -10.18 7.89
CA LYS A 120 -20.58 -10.05 8.82
C LYS A 120 -21.25 -8.67 8.79
N SER A 121 -20.59 -7.65 8.24
CA SER A 121 -21.13 -6.29 8.17
C SER A 121 -22.01 -6.05 6.94
N VAL A 122 -21.91 -6.91 5.93
CA VAL A 122 -22.61 -6.78 4.64
C VAL A 122 -23.99 -7.46 4.73
N PRO A 123 -25.05 -6.92 4.08
CA PRO A 123 -26.36 -7.56 4.04
C PRO A 123 -26.33 -8.95 3.40
N GLN A 124 -27.21 -9.85 3.86
CA GLN A 124 -27.30 -11.26 3.43
C GLN A 124 -27.19 -11.52 1.91
N PRO A 125 -27.86 -10.78 1.00
CA PRO A 125 -27.73 -11.05 -0.45
C PRO A 125 -26.31 -10.83 -0.98
N ASN A 126 -25.52 -9.98 -0.34
CA ASN A 126 -24.18 -9.60 -0.79
C ASN A 126 -23.06 -10.24 0.04
N THR A 127 -23.38 -11.05 1.06
CA THR A 127 -22.40 -11.71 1.93
C THR A 127 -21.43 -12.58 1.14
N HIS A 128 -21.93 -13.30 0.12
CA HIS A 128 -21.09 -14.12 -0.75
C HIS A 128 -20.05 -13.28 -1.52
N LEU A 129 -20.44 -12.11 -2.04
CA LEU A 129 -19.51 -11.20 -2.71
C LEU A 129 -18.43 -10.67 -1.76
N ALA A 130 -18.83 -10.29 -0.54
CA ALA A 130 -17.90 -9.87 0.51
C ALA A 130 -16.94 -10.99 0.93
N HIS A 131 -17.40 -12.23 0.94
CA HIS A 131 -16.58 -13.42 1.21
C HIS A 131 -15.53 -13.63 0.13
N ILE A 132 -15.92 -13.61 -1.15
CA ILE A 132 -14.96 -13.75 -2.27
C ILE A 132 -13.93 -12.60 -2.25
N ALA A 133 -14.37 -11.36 -2.04
CA ALA A 133 -13.47 -10.22 -1.91
C ALA A 133 -12.49 -10.40 -0.73
N SER A 134 -12.96 -10.93 0.39
CA SER A 134 -12.12 -11.21 1.55
C SER A 134 -11.07 -12.29 1.27
N LEU A 135 -11.45 -13.37 0.56
CA LEU A 135 -10.49 -14.39 0.13
C LEU A 135 -9.44 -13.82 -0.83
N SER A 136 -9.83 -12.90 -1.71
CA SER A 136 -8.88 -12.25 -2.62
C SER A 136 -7.82 -11.43 -1.88
N ILE A 137 -8.22 -10.73 -0.81
CA ILE A 137 -7.32 -9.94 0.02
C ILE A 137 -6.40 -10.86 0.84
N LEU A 138 -6.96 -11.86 1.52
CA LEU A 138 -6.19 -12.79 2.36
C LEU A 138 -5.12 -13.55 1.57
N LEU A 139 -5.44 -13.94 0.34
CA LEU A 139 -4.55 -14.68 -0.56
C LEU A 139 -3.80 -13.74 -1.52
N SER A 140 -3.79 -12.42 -1.27
CA SER A 140 -3.18 -11.46 -2.18
C SER A 140 -1.68 -11.74 -2.37
N PRO A 141 -1.19 -11.82 -3.62
CA PRO A 141 0.23 -11.95 -3.91
C PRO A 141 1.04 -10.78 -3.36
N GLY A 142 0.42 -9.59 -3.22
CA GLY A 142 1.09 -8.43 -2.66
C GLY A 142 1.45 -8.61 -1.19
N LEU A 143 0.54 -9.16 -0.39
CA LEU A 143 0.83 -9.49 1.01
C LEU A 143 1.83 -10.66 1.10
N LEU A 144 1.70 -11.68 0.26
CA LEU A 144 2.65 -12.79 0.25
C LEU A 144 4.09 -12.30 -0.04
N ILE A 145 4.26 -11.50 -1.11
CA ILE A 145 5.55 -10.99 -1.55
C ILE A 145 6.14 -10.03 -0.51
N ILE A 146 5.35 -9.05 -0.05
CA ILE A 146 5.88 -7.96 0.78
C ILE A 146 6.06 -8.40 2.24
N ASP A 147 5.13 -9.17 2.80
CA ASP A 147 5.20 -9.52 4.22
C ASP A 147 5.95 -10.83 4.46
N HIS A 148 5.64 -11.87 3.69
CA HIS A 148 6.10 -13.24 4.01
C HIS A 148 7.37 -13.64 3.28
N ILE A 149 7.78 -12.92 2.24
CA ILE A 149 9.08 -13.10 1.57
C ILE A 149 9.98 -11.90 1.88
N HIS A 150 9.62 -10.69 1.45
CA HIS A 150 10.42 -9.47 1.62
C HIS A 150 10.55 -9.02 3.09
N PHE A 151 9.62 -9.40 3.97
CA PHE A 151 9.58 -9.11 5.41
C PHE A 151 9.04 -7.72 5.78
N GLN A 152 7.72 -7.64 6.03
CA GLN A 152 7.04 -6.46 6.58
C GLN A 152 5.79 -6.88 7.37
N TYR A 153 5.28 -6.00 8.24
CA TYR A 153 4.04 -6.20 9.00
C TYR A 153 2.80 -5.56 8.35
N ASN A 154 2.65 -5.58 7.02
CA ASN A 154 1.53 -4.86 6.40
C ASN A 154 0.17 -5.54 6.61
N GLY A 155 0.09 -6.87 6.69
CA GLY A 155 -1.15 -7.61 6.91
C GLY A 155 -1.80 -7.21 8.23
N PHE A 156 -0.99 -7.06 9.29
CA PHE A 156 -1.42 -6.48 10.56
C PHE A 156 -2.02 -5.07 10.38
N LEU A 157 -1.28 -4.17 9.73
CA LEU A 157 -1.67 -2.77 9.56
C LEU A 157 -2.88 -2.59 8.64
N TYR A 158 -2.95 -3.34 7.54
CA TYR A 158 -4.11 -3.39 6.66
C TYR A 158 -5.32 -4.05 7.33
N GLY A 159 -5.10 -4.99 8.25
CA GLY A 159 -6.15 -5.51 9.12
C GLY A 159 -6.79 -4.40 9.96
N LEU A 160 -5.97 -3.54 10.58
CA LEU A 160 -6.47 -2.36 11.31
C LEU A 160 -7.15 -1.34 10.38
N LEU A 161 -6.63 -1.12 9.17
CA LEU A 161 -7.24 -0.25 8.17
C LEU A 161 -8.64 -0.75 7.79
N ILE A 162 -8.77 -2.02 7.40
CA ILE A 162 -10.04 -2.66 7.04
C ILE A 162 -10.98 -2.63 8.23
N LEU A 163 -10.51 -2.93 9.45
CA LEU A 163 -11.35 -2.88 10.64
C LEU A 163 -11.91 -1.47 10.88
N SER A 164 -11.09 -0.43 10.74
CA SER A 164 -11.55 0.96 10.82
C SER A 164 -12.59 1.27 9.74
N ILE A 165 -12.39 0.83 8.49
CA ILE A 165 -13.35 0.99 7.40
C ILE A 165 -14.67 0.27 7.71
N VAL A 166 -14.62 -0.96 8.26
CA VAL A 166 -15.81 -1.73 8.63
C VAL A 166 -16.59 -1.05 9.75
N LEU A 167 -15.90 -0.54 10.77
CA LEU A 167 -16.49 0.24 11.86
C LEU A 167 -17.15 1.53 11.35
N ALA A 168 -16.75 2.04 10.19
CA ALA A 168 -17.34 3.23 9.58
C ALA A 168 -18.77 3.00 9.02
N ARG A 169 -19.23 1.73 8.92
CA ARG A 169 -20.50 1.36 8.28
C ARG A 169 -21.74 1.68 9.13
N LYS A 170 -21.64 1.61 10.46
CA LYS A 170 -22.77 1.85 11.38
C LYS A 170 -22.57 3.12 12.19
N GLN A 171 -23.63 3.88 12.39
CA GLN A 171 -23.63 5.12 13.18
C GLN A 171 -23.11 4.91 14.61
N SER A 172 -23.44 3.78 15.24
CA SER A 172 -22.98 3.44 16.60
C SER A 172 -21.48 3.15 16.70
N THR A 173 -20.81 2.84 15.59
CA THR A 173 -19.39 2.45 15.55
C THR A 173 -18.47 3.49 14.92
N LEU A 174 -18.99 4.63 14.46
CA LEU A 174 -18.20 5.71 13.84
C LEU A 174 -17.08 6.25 14.74
N LEU A 175 -17.33 6.40 16.04
CA LEU A 175 -16.30 6.82 16.99
C LEU A 175 -15.12 5.83 17.02
N TYR A 176 -15.43 4.53 17.07
CA TYR A 176 -14.40 3.49 17.06
C TYR A 176 -13.65 3.45 15.73
N SER A 177 -14.32 3.72 14.60
CA SER A 177 -13.65 3.87 13.31
C SER A 177 -12.54 4.94 13.36
N GLY A 178 -12.87 6.13 13.88
CA GLY A 178 -11.91 7.22 14.04
C GLY A 178 -10.76 6.89 15.00
N ILE A 179 -11.06 6.28 16.14
CA ILE A 179 -10.04 5.87 17.13
C ILE A 179 -9.11 4.79 16.54
N THR A 180 -9.65 3.75 15.91
CA THR A 180 -8.85 2.70 15.27
C THR A 180 -7.97 3.27 14.16
N PHE A 181 -8.46 4.23 13.37
CA PHE A 181 -7.64 4.89 12.36
C PHE A 181 -6.54 5.78 12.96
N ALA A 182 -6.81 6.47 14.06
CA ALA A 182 -5.79 7.24 14.79
C ALA A 182 -4.67 6.32 15.33
N ILE A 183 -5.04 5.14 15.84
CA ILE A 183 -4.06 4.11 16.27
C ILE A 183 -3.21 3.67 15.08
N LEU A 184 -3.84 3.40 13.92
CA LEU A 184 -3.13 3.04 12.69
C LEU A 184 -2.15 4.11 12.22
N LEU A 185 -2.53 5.40 12.31
CA LEU A 185 -1.62 6.51 12.00
C LEU A 185 -0.39 6.53 12.92
N CYS A 186 -0.58 6.23 14.21
CA CYS A 186 0.50 6.13 15.18
C CYS A 186 1.34 4.84 15.04
N LEU A 187 0.87 3.85 14.28
CA LEU A 187 1.61 2.63 13.92
C LEU A 187 2.38 2.80 12.61
N LYS A 188 1.83 3.46 11.60
CA LYS A 188 2.55 3.72 10.35
C LYS A 188 2.00 4.97 9.67
N HIS A 189 2.83 6.01 9.64
CA HIS A 189 2.45 7.35 9.17
C HIS A 189 2.07 7.39 7.68
N ILE A 190 2.40 6.37 6.88
CA ILE A 190 1.99 6.27 5.46
C ILE A 190 0.46 6.34 5.27
N HIS A 191 -0.33 5.96 6.29
CA HIS A 191 -1.79 6.05 6.25
C HIS A 191 -2.29 7.51 6.33
N LEU A 192 -1.41 8.48 6.59
CA LEU A 192 -1.73 9.91 6.55
C LEU A 192 -2.32 10.31 5.20
N TYR A 193 -1.89 9.65 4.11
CA TYR A 193 -2.44 9.84 2.77
C TYR A 193 -3.94 9.58 2.67
N LEU A 194 -4.50 8.78 3.58
CA LEU A 194 -5.93 8.46 3.61
C LEU A 194 -6.70 9.33 4.60
N ALA A 195 -6.01 10.09 5.47
CA ALA A 195 -6.60 10.72 6.64
C ALA A 195 -7.68 11.76 6.32
N LEU A 196 -7.55 12.47 5.20
CA LEU A 196 -8.55 13.46 4.78
C LEU A 196 -9.93 12.83 4.55
N ALA A 197 -9.99 11.59 4.05
CA ALA A 197 -11.25 10.87 3.88
C ALA A 197 -11.93 10.57 5.21
N TRP A 198 -11.18 10.13 6.23
CA TRP A 198 -11.70 9.94 7.58
C TRP A 198 -12.17 11.25 8.20
N PHE A 199 -11.37 12.32 8.06
CA PHE A 199 -11.71 13.63 8.58
C PHE A 199 -13.04 14.12 8.01
N VAL A 200 -13.17 14.17 6.68
CA VAL A 200 -14.37 14.65 5.98
C VAL A 200 -15.58 13.77 6.31
N TYR A 201 -15.42 12.44 6.29
CA TYR A 201 -16.51 11.51 6.59
C TYR A 201 -17.00 11.63 8.03
N LEU A 202 -16.10 11.59 9.03
CA LEU A 202 -16.50 11.66 10.44
C LEU A 202 -17.04 13.04 10.80
N LEU A 203 -16.45 14.11 10.26
CA LEU A 203 -16.99 15.46 10.44
C LEU A 203 -18.43 15.52 9.94
N ARG A 204 -18.68 15.07 8.71
CA ARG A 204 -20.01 15.14 8.09
C ARG A 204 -21.03 14.17 8.70
N ALA A 205 -20.63 12.92 8.94
CA ALA A 205 -21.52 11.82 9.30
C ALA A 205 -21.72 11.64 10.81
N TYR A 206 -20.74 12.03 11.63
CA TYR A 206 -20.76 11.84 13.08
C TYR A 206 -20.93 13.16 13.86
N CYS A 207 -20.20 14.21 13.45
CA CYS A 207 -20.14 15.47 14.18
C CYS A 207 -21.23 16.48 13.78
N LEU A 208 -21.84 16.35 12.60
CA LEU A 208 -22.89 17.26 12.11
C LEU A 208 -24.24 16.56 12.01
N ASP A 209 -25.33 17.33 12.01
CA ASP A 209 -26.66 16.76 11.80
C ASP A 209 -26.86 16.29 10.35
N PRO A 210 -27.50 15.13 10.11
CA PRO A 210 -27.80 14.65 8.77
C PRO A 210 -28.59 15.66 7.92
N LYS A 211 -29.54 16.38 8.55
CA LYS A 211 -30.45 17.31 7.86
C LYS A 211 -29.86 18.70 7.65
N SER A 212 -28.89 19.13 8.46
CA SER A 212 -28.30 20.46 8.34
C SER A 212 -26.85 20.50 8.86
N VAL A 213 -25.96 21.00 8.00
CA VAL A 213 -24.53 21.24 8.30
C VAL A 213 -24.36 22.31 9.38
N LEU A 214 -25.31 23.24 9.50
CA LEU A 214 -25.26 24.35 10.46
C LEU A 214 -25.63 23.93 11.89
N ARG A 215 -25.95 22.65 12.13
CA ARG A 215 -26.30 22.11 13.45
C ARG A 215 -25.23 21.13 13.93
N PRO A 216 -24.13 21.62 14.54
CA PRO A 216 -23.09 20.77 15.05
C PRO A 216 -23.55 19.98 16.28
N ARG A 217 -23.19 18.69 16.31
CA ARG A 217 -23.38 17.79 17.46
C ARG A 217 -22.14 17.87 18.35
N PHE A 218 -22.03 18.94 19.14
CA PHE A 218 -20.85 19.22 19.97
C PHE A 218 -20.41 18.05 20.85
N ARG A 219 -21.35 17.27 21.41
CA ARG A 219 -21.03 16.07 22.20
C ARG A 219 -20.27 15.02 21.39
N ASN A 220 -20.66 14.80 20.13
CA ASN A 220 -19.98 13.84 19.25
C ASN A 220 -18.63 14.38 18.79
N ALA A 221 -18.57 15.67 18.44
CA ALA A 221 -17.31 16.33 18.10
C ALA A 221 -16.30 16.27 19.25
N PHE A 222 -16.74 16.55 20.48
CA PHE A 222 -15.90 16.46 21.66
C PHE A 222 -15.43 15.03 21.94
N LYS A 223 -16.33 14.02 21.86
CA LYS A 223 -15.95 12.60 22.02
C LYS A 223 -14.92 12.15 21.00
N LEU A 224 -15.11 12.52 19.73
CA LEU A 224 -14.17 12.18 18.66
C LEU A 224 -12.84 12.88 18.86
N GLY A 225 -12.86 14.19 19.13
CA GLY A 225 -11.67 14.99 19.41
C GLY A 225 -10.88 14.43 20.59
N LEU A 226 -11.54 14.16 21.72
CA LEU A 226 -10.91 13.56 22.90
C LEU A 226 -10.35 12.16 22.61
N GLY A 227 -11.06 11.34 21.85
CA GLY A 227 -10.59 10.01 21.46
C GLY A 227 -9.32 10.06 20.60
N VAL A 228 -9.30 10.91 19.58
CA VAL A 228 -8.14 11.08 18.68
C VAL A 228 -6.98 11.72 19.43
N LEU A 229 -7.20 12.82 20.15
CA LEU A 229 -6.16 13.48 20.94
C LEU A 229 -5.63 12.58 22.05
N GLY A 230 -6.46 11.74 22.65
CA GLY A 230 -6.03 10.74 23.61
C GLY A 230 -5.06 9.73 23.00
N VAL A 231 -5.35 9.21 21.80
CA VAL A 231 -4.45 8.30 21.08
C VAL A 231 -3.11 8.97 20.75
N PHE A 232 -3.13 10.17 20.17
CA PHE A 232 -1.90 10.91 19.86
C PHE A 232 -1.14 11.33 21.13
N GLY A 233 -1.85 11.69 22.19
CA GLY A 233 -1.27 12.01 23.50
C GLY A 233 -0.57 10.81 24.12
N LEU A 234 -1.13 9.61 24.00
CA LEU A 234 -0.47 8.37 24.44
C LEU A 234 0.76 8.03 23.60
N ALA A 235 0.68 8.21 22.27
CA ALA A 235 1.79 7.89 21.38
C ALA A 235 2.96 8.88 21.52
N PHE A 236 2.67 10.18 21.46
CA PHE A 236 3.68 11.24 21.35
C PHE A 236 3.91 12.00 22.66
N GLY A 237 3.03 11.88 23.66
CA GLY A 237 3.12 12.60 24.93
C GLY A 237 4.43 12.38 25.70
N PRO A 238 4.93 11.14 25.86
CA PRO A 238 6.23 10.90 26.50
C PRO A 238 7.38 11.63 25.78
N PHE A 239 7.40 11.58 24.45
CA PHE A 239 8.42 12.23 23.64
C PHE A 239 8.28 13.76 23.62
N ALA A 240 7.05 14.28 23.74
CA ALA A 240 6.79 15.70 23.94
C ALA A 240 7.37 16.19 25.27
N HIS A 241 7.15 15.44 26.35
CA HIS A 241 7.71 15.74 27.66
C HIS A 241 9.25 15.76 27.66
N TRP A 242 9.89 14.95 26.82
CA TRP A 242 11.35 14.92 26.67
C TRP A 242 11.89 15.87 25.59
N ASN A 243 11.07 16.75 25.01
CA ASN A 243 11.44 17.67 23.93
C ASN A 243 12.01 16.97 22.67
N GLN A 244 11.54 15.76 22.35
CA GLN A 244 12.04 14.94 21.24
C GLN A 244 11.14 14.99 19.99
N LEU A 245 10.12 15.85 19.94
CA LEU A 245 9.18 15.91 18.82
C LEU A 245 9.84 16.30 17.49
N LEU A 246 10.85 17.19 17.52
CA LEU A 246 11.59 17.57 16.31
C LEU A 246 12.43 16.39 15.79
N GLN A 247 13.12 15.69 16.68
CA GLN A 247 13.85 14.46 16.32
C GLN A 247 12.92 13.41 15.71
N LEU A 248 11.73 13.20 16.30
CA LEU A 248 10.72 12.31 15.73
C LEU A 248 10.27 12.76 14.35
N LYS A 249 10.00 14.05 14.15
CA LYS A 249 9.60 14.59 12.85
C LYS A 249 10.64 14.27 11.78
N ASP A 250 11.92 14.49 12.08
CA ASP A 250 13.01 14.27 11.11
C ASP A 250 13.22 12.79 10.78
N ARG A 251 12.98 11.89 11.75
CA ARG A 251 12.97 10.43 11.54
C ARG A 251 11.78 9.96 10.70
N LEU A 252 10.57 10.41 11.04
CA LEU A 252 9.35 9.97 10.38
C LEU A 252 9.20 10.55 8.97
N PHE A 253 9.73 11.74 8.71
CA PHE A 253 9.61 12.43 7.42
C PHE A 253 11.00 12.83 6.87
N PRO A 254 11.79 11.87 6.37
CA PRO A 254 13.12 12.17 5.82
C PRO A 254 12.99 12.84 4.44
N PHE A 255 13.21 14.16 4.38
CA PHE A 255 13.05 14.96 3.16
C PHE A 255 14.19 14.85 2.13
N SER A 256 15.23 14.08 2.42
CA SER A 256 16.49 14.01 1.64
C SER A 256 16.44 13.12 0.40
N ARG A 257 15.24 12.82 -0.13
CA ARG A 257 15.08 11.82 -1.19
C ARG A 257 14.52 12.42 -2.49
N GLY A 258 14.96 11.89 -3.64
CA GLY A 258 14.54 12.34 -4.99
C GLY A 258 13.16 11.86 -5.43
N LEU A 259 12.67 12.36 -6.57
CA LEU A 259 11.31 12.09 -7.09
C LEU A 259 11.10 10.61 -7.42
N CYS A 260 12.00 10.04 -8.23
CA CYS A 260 11.99 8.63 -8.63
C CYS A 260 13.15 7.89 -7.97
N HIS A 261 12.89 6.66 -7.53
CA HIS A 261 13.91 5.71 -7.09
C HIS A 261 14.57 4.98 -8.25
N ALA A 262 15.55 4.13 -7.94
CA ALA A 262 16.21 3.24 -8.90
C ALA A 262 15.22 2.34 -9.67
N TYR A 263 14.21 1.82 -8.97
CA TYR A 263 13.04 1.19 -9.56
C TYR A 263 11.87 2.16 -9.51
N TRP A 264 11.24 2.43 -10.65
CA TRP A 264 10.16 3.40 -10.71
C TRP A 264 8.86 2.76 -10.22
N ALA A 265 8.30 3.28 -9.14
CA ALA A 265 6.93 2.92 -8.77
C ALA A 265 5.99 3.22 -9.96
N PRO A 266 4.99 2.37 -10.23
CA PRO A 266 4.12 2.50 -11.40
C PRO A 266 3.13 3.66 -11.28
N ASN A 267 3.64 4.89 -11.32
CA ASN A 267 2.91 6.13 -11.16
C ASN A 267 3.13 7.08 -12.35
N ILE A 268 2.60 8.29 -12.28
CA ILE A 268 2.70 9.25 -13.38
C ILE A 268 4.15 9.65 -13.65
N TRP A 269 4.98 9.71 -12.61
CA TRP A 269 6.40 10.04 -12.74
C TRP A 269 7.21 8.97 -13.46
N ALA A 270 6.82 7.69 -13.38
CA ALA A 270 7.41 6.64 -14.21
C ALA A 270 7.13 6.87 -15.71
N MET A 271 5.89 7.22 -16.07
CA MET A 271 5.54 7.54 -17.46
C MET A 271 6.22 8.83 -17.94
N TYR A 272 6.32 9.84 -17.06
CA TYR A 272 7.01 11.09 -17.33
C TYR A 272 8.50 10.84 -17.60
N SER A 273 9.17 10.06 -16.74
CA SER A 273 10.58 9.66 -16.90
C SER A 273 10.80 8.84 -18.17
N PHE A 274 9.89 7.90 -18.48
CA PHE A 274 9.95 7.13 -19.73
C PHE A 274 9.81 8.03 -20.97
N THR A 275 8.90 9.00 -20.91
CA THR A 275 8.69 9.96 -22.00
C THR A 275 9.92 10.83 -22.22
N ASP A 276 10.54 11.33 -21.15
CA ASP A 276 11.81 12.06 -21.22
C ASP A 276 12.87 11.23 -21.96
N ARG A 277 13.00 9.93 -21.61
CA ARG A 277 13.95 9.02 -22.26
C ARG A 277 13.67 8.78 -23.74
N LEU A 278 12.41 8.68 -24.15
CA LEU A 278 12.05 8.58 -25.57
C LEU A 278 12.36 9.89 -26.32
N LEU A 279 12.08 11.03 -25.70
CA LEU A 279 12.36 12.33 -26.31
C LEU A 279 13.86 12.56 -26.52
N ILE A 280 14.75 12.06 -25.66
CA ILE A 280 16.20 12.15 -25.85
C ILE A 280 16.62 11.51 -27.18
N GLN A 281 16.04 10.36 -27.53
CA GLN A 281 16.35 9.68 -28.79
C GLN A 281 15.80 10.44 -30.01
N LEU A 282 14.73 11.20 -29.84
CA LEU A 282 14.09 12.00 -30.89
C LEU A 282 14.64 13.43 -30.99
N ALA A 283 15.33 13.92 -29.96
CA ALA A 283 15.84 15.29 -29.89
C ALA A 283 16.73 15.69 -31.07
N PRO A 284 17.67 14.86 -31.57
CA PRO A 284 18.47 15.19 -32.75
C PRO A 284 17.63 15.38 -34.03
N ARG A 285 16.46 14.75 -34.12
CA ARG A 285 15.55 14.86 -35.27
C ARG A 285 14.57 16.04 -35.15
N LEU A 286 14.30 16.48 -33.92
CA LEU A 286 13.32 17.52 -33.61
C LEU A 286 13.94 18.88 -33.25
N GLY A 287 15.28 18.96 -33.14
CA GLY A 287 15.98 20.20 -32.77
C GLY A 287 15.71 20.66 -31.34
N LEU A 288 15.39 19.72 -30.42
CA LEU A 288 15.07 20.04 -29.03
C LEU A 288 16.35 20.29 -28.22
N PRO A 289 16.38 21.31 -27.33
CA PRO A 289 17.50 21.52 -26.42
C PRO A 289 17.58 20.37 -25.41
N VAL A 290 18.78 19.82 -25.22
CA VAL A 290 19.03 18.69 -24.31
C VAL A 290 19.96 19.15 -23.18
N ASN A 291 19.54 18.93 -21.94
CA ASN A 291 20.40 19.15 -20.78
C ASN A 291 21.35 17.95 -20.61
N GLU A 292 22.62 18.11 -21.01
CA GLU A 292 23.60 17.03 -20.96
C GLU A 292 23.90 16.52 -19.53
N ALA A 293 23.77 17.38 -18.51
CA ALA A 293 23.99 16.99 -17.11
C ALA A 293 22.95 15.96 -16.62
N ALA A 294 21.73 15.98 -17.20
CA ALA A 294 20.63 15.11 -16.81
C ALA A 294 20.62 13.76 -17.53
N LEU A 295 21.41 13.58 -18.59
CA LEU A 295 21.44 12.35 -19.39
C LEU A 295 21.75 11.09 -18.55
N THR A 296 22.57 11.22 -17.50
CA THR A 296 22.97 10.09 -16.64
C THR A 296 22.22 10.01 -15.31
N SER A 297 21.32 10.95 -15.00
CA SER A 297 20.69 11.05 -13.68
C SER A 297 19.70 9.90 -13.40
N VAL A 298 18.80 9.61 -14.35
CA VAL A 298 17.76 8.56 -14.16
C VAL A 298 18.25 7.14 -14.49
N THR A 299 19.48 6.94 -14.97
CA THR A 299 20.01 5.65 -15.45
C THR A 299 20.98 4.96 -14.48
N ARG A 300 21.42 5.65 -13.42
CA ARG A 300 22.41 5.11 -12.47
C ARG A 300 21.84 4.09 -11.49
N GLY A 301 20.52 3.96 -11.36
CA GLY A 301 19.91 3.14 -10.32
C GLY A 301 20.29 3.60 -8.90
N LEU A 302 20.73 4.84 -8.74
CA LEU A 302 21.11 5.43 -7.45
C LEU A 302 19.97 6.31 -6.94
N VAL A 303 19.69 6.26 -5.64
CA VAL A 303 18.74 7.15 -4.95
C VAL A 303 19.35 8.55 -4.91
N GLY A 304 18.90 9.45 -5.79
CA GLY A 304 19.40 10.82 -5.91
C GLY A 304 18.37 11.76 -6.51
N ASN A 305 18.70 13.05 -6.63
CA ASN A 305 17.82 14.03 -7.26
C ASN A 305 17.65 13.68 -8.74
N THR A 306 16.44 13.24 -9.11
CA THR A 306 16.05 13.00 -10.49
C THR A 306 16.07 14.32 -11.24
N SER A 307 16.81 14.39 -12.34
CA SER A 307 16.80 15.54 -13.25
C SER A 307 16.40 15.07 -14.65
N PHE A 308 15.65 15.89 -15.37
CA PHE A 308 15.10 15.57 -16.68
C PHE A 308 15.90 16.25 -17.80
N ALA A 309 16.11 15.53 -18.90
CA ALA A 309 16.97 16.01 -19.98
C ALA A 309 16.24 16.96 -20.93
N ILE A 310 14.93 16.77 -21.11
CA ILE A 310 14.08 17.54 -22.03
C ILE A 310 12.84 18.06 -21.33
N LEU A 311 12.18 17.20 -20.53
CA LEU A 311 10.97 17.60 -19.82
C LEU A 311 11.29 18.54 -18.65
N PRO A 312 10.35 19.42 -18.25
CA PRO A 312 10.54 20.30 -17.10
C PRO A 312 10.82 19.55 -15.79
N GLU A 313 11.62 20.16 -14.92
CA GLU A 313 11.86 19.67 -13.57
C GLU A 313 10.58 19.70 -12.72
N VAL A 314 10.35 18.61 -11.99
CA VAL A 314 9.19 18.46 -11.11
C VAL A 314 9.67 18.70 -9.68
N THR A 315 9.10 19.70 -9.00
CA THR A 315 9.45 20.01 -7.62
C THR A 315 8.48 19.35 -6.62
N LYS A 316 8.89 19.29 -5.35
CA LYS A 316 8.08 18.76 -4.25
C LYS A 316 6.74 19.51 -4.13
N GLU A 317 6.76 20.81 -4.34
CA GLU A 317 5.58 21.68 -4.28
C GLU A 317 4.57 21.34 -5.38
N HIS A 318 5.03 21.08 -6.60
CA HIS A 318 4.17 20.62 -7.70
C HIS A 318 3.49 19.29 -7.36
N THR A 319 4.26 18.32 -6.86
CA THR A 319 3.71 17.01 -6.46
C THR A 319 2.68 17.13 -5.34
N PHE A 320 2.97 17.95 -4.32
CA PHE A 320 2.05 18.21 -3.22
C PHE A 320 0.75 18.86 -3.70
N ALA A 321 0.84 19.89 -4.55
CA ALA A 321 -0.32 20.56 -5.10
C ALA A 321 -1.20 19.60 -5.91
N LEU A 322 -0.60 18.80 -6.81
CA LEU A 322 -1.33 17.81 -7.61
C LEU A 322 -2.00 16.75 -6.73
N THR A 323 -1.27 16.15 -5.79
CA THR A 323 -1.84 15.18 -4.85
C THR A 323 -3.01 15.79 -4.09
N PHE A 324 -2.85 17.00 -3.54
CA PHE A 324 -3.90 17.66 -2.76
C PHE A 324 -5.15 17.95 -3.60
N ILE A 325 -4.98 18.50 -4.81
CA ILE A 325 -6.09 18.77 -5.73
C ILE A 325 -6.88 17.49 -6.02
N PHE A 326 -6.20 16.41 -6.40
CA PHE A 326 -6.87 15.15 -6.74
C PHE A 326 -7.43 14.41 -5.52
N GLN A 327 -6.94 14.67 -4.30
CA GLN A 327 -7.56 14.23 -3.06
C GLN A 327 -8.83 15.01 -2.74
N VAL A 328 -8.88 16.32 -2.99
CA VAL A 328 -10.05 17.16 -2.69
C VAL A 328 -11.26 16.78 -3.53
N LEU A 329 -11.08 16.39 -4.80
CA LEU A 329 -12.19 16.03 -5.70
C LEU A 329 -13.16 14.98 -5.10
N PRO A 330 -12.72 13.77 -4.70
CA PRO A 330 -13.63 12.79 -4.11
C PRO A 330 -14.19 13.23 -2.75
N LEU A 331 -13.46 14.06 -2.00
CA LEU A 331 -13.89 14.55 -0.70
C LEU A 331 -15.10 15.50 -0.81
N ILE A 332 -15.19 16.27 -1.90
CA ILE A 332 -16.37 17.10 -2.18
C ILE A 332 -17.62 16.21 -2.28
N LYS A 333 -17.57 15.13 -3.06
CA LYS A 333 -18.69 14.19 -3.18
C LYS A 333 -19.00 13.51 -1.84
N LEU A 334 -17.97 13.09 -1.11
CA LEU A 334 -18.11 12.49 0.22
C LEU A 334 -18.81 13.41 1.22
N TRP A 335 -18.53 14.72 1.18
CA TRP A 335 -19.16 15.71 2.03
C TRP A 335 -20.67 15.82 1.79
N PHE A 336 -21.09 15.78 0.53
CA PHE A 336 -22.51 15.88 0.18
C PHE A 336 -23.25 14.54 0.31
N ASN A 337 -22.58 13.42 0.07
CA ASN A 337 -23.16 12.07 0.14
C ASN A 337 -22.33 11.14 1.07
N PRO A 338 -22.43 11.29 2.39
CA PRO A 338 -21.61 10.56 3.35
C PRO A 338 -22.11 9.11 3.58
N THR A 339 -22.13 8.29 2.53
CA THR A 339 -22.41 6.85 2.64
C THR A 339 -21.12 6.04 2.81
N TRP A 340 -21.23 4.81 3.29
CA TRP A 340 -20.07 3.93 3.44
C TRP A 340 -19.38 3.65 2.09
N ASP A 341 -20.13 3.47 1.01
CA ASP A 341 -19.55 3.23 -0.32
C ASP A 341 -18.80 4.46 -0.84
N THR A 342 -19.40 5.65 -0.68
CA THR A 342 -18.77 6.92 -1.06
C THR A 342 -17.52 7.19 -0.23
N PHE A 343 -17.53 6.79 1.05
CA PHE A 343 -16.37 6.85 1.93
C PHE A 343 -15.25 5.92 1.47
N VAL A 344 -15.51 4.64 1.23
CA VAL A 344 -14.47 3.70 0.76
C VAL A 344 -13.95 4.10 -0.62
N GLY A 345 -14.82 4.59 -1.51
CA GLY A 345 -14.40 5.15 -2.79
C GLY A 345 -13.49 6.38 -2.63
N ALA A 346 -13.81 7.28 -1.71
CA ALA A 346 -12.95 8.43 -1.40
C ALA A 346 -11.61 8.03 -0.79
N VAL A 347 -11.59 7.04 0.12
CA VAL A 347 -10.35 6.47 0.67
C VAL A 347 -9.47 5.92 -0.45
N THR A 348 -10.05 5.10 -1.34
CA THR A 348 -9.35 4.54 -2.50
C THR A 348 -8.80 5.64 -3.42
N LEU A 349 -9.59 6.67 -3.74
CA LEU A 349 -9.16 7.78 -4.59
C LEU A 349 -8.12 8.69 -3.92
N CYS A 350 -8.16 8.85 -2.60
CA CYS A 350 -7.10 9.53 -1.86
C CYS A 350 -5.80 8.73 -1.91
N GLY A 351 -5.88 7.40 -1.79
CA GLY A 351 -4.77 6.48 -2.02
C GLY A 351 -4.19 6.63 -3.43
N TYR A 352 -5.04 6.63 -4.46
CA TYR A 352 -4.62 6.87 -5.84
C TYR A 352 -3.88 8.19 -6.01
N ALA A 353 -4.44 9.29 -5.51
CA ALA A 353 -3.84 10.61 -5.65
C ALA A 353 -2.45 10.69 -4.98
N SER A 354 -2.30 10.05 -3.80
CA SER A 354 -1.00 9.98 -3.12
C SER A 354 0.02 9.11 -3.86
N PHE A 355 -0.41 8.00 -4.44
CA PHE A 355 0.48 7.08 -5.14
C PHE A 355 0.90 7.60 -6.52
N LEU A 356 -0.05 8.20 -7.26
CA LEU A 356 0.16 8.66 -8.62
C LEU A 356 0.97 9.95 -8.69
N PHE A 357 0.69 10.89 -7.79
CA PHE A 357 1.27 12.24 -7.82
C PHE A 357 2.21 12.53 -6.67
N GLY A 358 2.34 11.64 -5.68
CA GLY A 358 3.18 11.88 -4.51
C GLY A 358 4.65 12.03 -4.85
N TRP A 359 5.36 12.83 -4.06
CA TRP A 359 6.81 12.83 -4.05
C TRP A 359 7.32 11.53 -3.44
N HIS A 360 8.25 10.87 -4.11
CA HIS A 360 8.98 9.74 -3.53
C HIS A 360 8.08 8.56 -3.10
N VAL A 361 7.40 7.97 -4.09
CA VAL A 361 6.52 6.83 -3.87
C VAL A 361 7.25 5.53 -4.18
N HIS A 362 7.07 4.53 -3.33
CA HIS A 362 7.55 3.16 -3.54
C HIS A 362 6.46 2.29 -4.15
N GLU A 363 6.84 1.31 -4.98
CA GLU A 363 5.98 0.29 -5.57
C GLU A 363 5.11 -0.42 -4.53
N LYS A 364 5.67 -0.70 -3.34
CA LYS A 364 4.97 -1.32 -2.20
C LYS A 364 3.70 -0.55 -1.78
N ALA A 365 3.67 0.76 -1.97
CA ALA A 365 2.55 1.62 -1.59
C ALA A 365 1.28 1.39 -2.42
N VAL A 366 1.34 0.65 -3.55
CA VAL A 366 0.17 0.33 -4.38
C VAL A 366 -0.91 -0.43 -3.58
N LEU A 367 -0.53 -1.15 -2.52
CA LEU A 367 -1.46 -1.84 -1.63
C LEU A 367 -2.39 -0.87 -0.86
N LEU A 368 -1.99 0.39 -0.65
CA LEU A 368 -2.87 1.43 -0.09
C LEU A 368 -4.10 1.69 -0.97
N ILE A 369 -4.03 1.33 -2.26
CA ILE A 369 -5.14 1.44 -3.20
C ILE A 369 -5.86 0.10 -3.33
N ILE A 370 -5.11 -0.99 -3.56
CA ILE A 370 -5.67 -2.32 -3.85
C ILE A 370 -6.57 -2.81 -2.72
N ILE A 371 -6.14 -2.63 -1.46
CA ILE A 371 -6.86 -3.14 -0.30
C ILE A 371 -8.24 -2.49 -0.15
N PRO A 372 -8.38 -1.14 -0.05
CA PRO A 372 -9.69 -0.52 0.04
C PRO A 372 -10.52 -0.69 -1.24
N PHE A 373 -9.91 -0.70 -2.44
CA PHE A 373 -10.67 -0.91 -3.68
C PHE A 373 -11.27 -2.35 -3.73
N SER A 374 -10.53 -3.37 -3.28
CA SER A 374 -11.02 -4.75 -3.21
C SER A 374 -12.32 -4.90 -2.41
N LEU A 375 -12.54 -4.06 -1.38
CA LEU A 375 -13.77 -4.08 -0.56
C LEU A 375 -15.04 -3.66 -1.34
N ILE A 376 -14.88 -2.90 -2.42
CA ILE A 376 -15.98 -2.36 -3.25
C ILE A 376 -15.90 -2.80 -4.71
N ALA A 377 -14.89 -3.60 -5.08
CA ALA A 377 -14.66 -4.06 -6.47
C ALA A 377 -15.84 -4.86 -7.04
N LEU A 378 -16.58 -5.59 -6.19
CA LEU A 378 -17.74 -6.41 -6.57
C LEU A 378 -19.08 -5.70 -6.37
N LYS A 379 -19.10 -4.37 -6.17
CA LYS A 379 -20.35 -3.61 -6.03
C LYS A 379 -21.19 -3.67 -7.31
N ASP A 380 -20.57 -3.39 -8.45
CA ASP A 380 -21.15 -3.60 -9.78
C ASP A 380 -20.04 -3.91 -10.80
N ARG A 381 -20.42 -4.27 -12.03
CA ARG A 381 -19.46 -4.57 -13.10
C ARG A 381 -18.55 -3.41 -13.50
N ARG A 382 -18.96 -2.15 -13.29
CA ARG A 382 -18.14 -0.95 -13.58
C ARG A 382 -17.03 -0.78 -12.56
N TYR A 383 -17.30 -1.02 -11.27
CA TYR A 383 -16.27 -1.05 -10.23
C TYR A 383 -15.24 -2.14 -10.55
N PHE A 384 -15.70 -3.32 -10.96
CA PHE A 384 -14.79 -4.40 -11.35
C PHE A 384 -13.99 -4.10 -12.61
N SER A 385 -14.61 -3.56 -13.67
CA SER A 385 -13.90 -3.12 -14.89
C SER A 385 -12.81 -2.10 -14.57
N ALA A 386 -13.07 -1.16 -13.65
CA ALA A 386 -12.07 -0.22 -13.18
C ALA A 386 -10.98 -0.90 -12.34
N PHE A 387 -11.32 -1.85 -11.46
CA PHE A 387 -10.37 -2.56 -10.59
C PHE A 387 -9.41 -3.48 -11.35
N ARG A 388 -9.86 -4.13 -12.41
CA ARG A 388 -9.11 -5.16 -13.16
C ARG A 388 -7.70 -4.73 -13.62
N PRO A 389 -7.51 -3.57 -14.29
CA PRO A 389 -6.17 -3.12 -14.67
C PRO A 389 -5.29 -2.80 -13.46
N LEU A 390 -5.83 -2.27 -12.35
CA LEU A 390 -5.07 -2.09 -11.10
C LEU A 390 -4.61 -3.44 -10.53
N ALA A 391 -5.49 -4.43 -10.50
CA ALA A 391 -5.15 -5.76 -9.98
C ALA A 391 -3.96 -6.36 -10.72
N VAL A 392 -3.92 -6.27 -12.05
CA VAL A 392 -2.77 -6.74 -12.83
C VAL A 392 -1.54 -5.85 -12.61
N ALA A 393 -1.67 -4.54 -12.85
CA ALA A 393 -0.56 -3.59 -12.78
C ALA A 393 0.13 -3.59 -11.42
N GLY A 394 -0.66 -3.51 -10.35
CA GLY A 394 -0.15 -3.40 -8.99
C GLY A 394 0.59 -4.66 -8.53
N HIS A 395 0.05 -5.85 -8.77
CA HIS A 395 0.75 -7.09 -8.38
C HIS A 395 1.99 -7.37 -9.24
N VAL A 396 1.89 -7.15 -10.55
CA VAL A 396 3.01 -7.36 -11.48
C VAL A 396 4.15 -6.37 -11.21
N SER A 397 3.83 -5.13 -10.81
CA SER A 397 4.84 -4.13 -10.44
C SER A 397 5.66 -4.47 -9.20
N LEU A 398 5.25 -5.47 -8.41
CA LEU A 398 6.00 -5.93 -7.24
C LEU A 398 7.06 -6.97 -7.60
N PHE A 399 7.06 -7.51 -8.82
CA PHE A 399 7.98 -8.58 -9.20
C PHE A 399 9.46 -8.21 -9.04
N PRO A 400 9.88 -6.98 -9.36
CA PRO A 400 11.27 -6.56 -9.18
C PRO A 400 11.77 -6.57 -7.74
N LEU A 401 10.88 -6.57 -6.73
CA LEU A 401 11.26 -6.69 -5.31
C LEU A 401 11.94 -8.02 -4.99
N LEU A 402 11.66 -9.06 -5.77
CA LEU A 402 12.18 -10.42 -5.58
C LEU A 402 13.02 -10.81 -6.80
N PHE A 403 14.23 -10.29 -6.90
CA PHE A 403 15.10 -10.47 -8.08
C PHE A 403 15.83 -11.83 -8.11
N THR A 404 15.74 -12.63 -7.05
CA THR A 404 16.41 -13.92 -6.90
C THR A 404 15.76 -15.02 -7.75
N ALA A 405 16.60 -15.94 -8.27
CA ALA A 405 16.15 -17.00 -9.17
C ALA A 405 15.24 -18.04 -8.50
N ALA A 406 15.46 -18.33 -7.20
CA ALA A 406 14.68 -19.33 -6.47
C ALA A 406 13.23 -18.86 -6.19
N GLU A 407 13.05 -17.57 -5.91
CA GLU A 407 11.75 -16.96 -5.62
C GLU A 407 10.98 -16.61 -6.90
N PHE A 408 11.66 -16.59 -8.06
CA PHE A 408 11.05 -16.21 -9.32
C PHE A 408 9.85 -17.10 -9.73
N PRO A 409 9.93 -18.45 -9.67
CA PRO A 409 8.77 -19.31 -9.92
C PRO A 409 7.65 -19.07 -8.91
N ILE A 410 8.00 -18.88 -7.63
CA ILE A 410 7.02 -18.71 -6.54
C ILE A 410 6.20 -17.45 -6.78
N LYS A 411 6.86 -16.28 -6.95
CA LYS A 411 6.16 -15.01 -7.15
C LYS A 411 5.33 -15.03 -8.44
N THR A 412 5.85 -15.63 -9.51
CA THR A 412 5.20 -15.62 -10.83
C THR A 412 4.01 -16.56 -10.87
N VAL A 413 4.18 -17.82 -10.50
CA VAL A 413 3.11 -18.84 -10.55
C VAL A 413 2.00 -18.47 -9.56
N TYR A 414 2.34 -18.06 -8.33
CA TYR A 414 1.34 -17.66 -7.34
C TYR A 414 0.54 -16.44 -7.81
N THR A 415 1.21 -15.41 -8.33
CA THR A 415 0.52 -14.20 -8.80
C THR A 415 -0.36 -14.46 -10.02
N ILE A 416 0.13 -15.23 -11.01
CA ILE A 416 -0.66 -15.57 -12.19
C ILE A 416 -1.87 -16.42 -11.79
N PHE A 417 -1.66 -17.43 -10.93
CA PHE A 417 -2.76 -18.26 -10.43
C PHE A 417 -3.82 -17.41 -9.71
N TRP A 418 -3.40 -16.53 -8.81
CA TRP A 418 -4.31 -15.62 -8.10
C TRP A 418 -5.05 -14.70 -9.07
N LEU A 419 -4.36 -14.08 -10.03
CA LEU A 419 -4.97 -13.19 -11.02
C LEU A 419 -5.99 -13.93 -11.88
N MET A 420 -5.65 -15.11 -12.40
CA MET A 420 -6.59 -15.91 -13.19
C MET A 420 -7.80 -16.30 -12.36
N LEU A 421 -7.60 -16.84 -11.15
CA LEU A 421 -8.68 -17.30 -10.28
C LEU A 421 -9.62 -16.16 -9.91
N PHE A 422 -9.10 -15.08 -9.32
CA PHE A 422 -9.96 -14.01 -8.79
C PHE A 422 -10.53 -13.11 -9.88
N LEU A 423 -9.81 -12.83 -10.97
CA LEU A 423 -10.41 -12.09 -12.08
C LEU A 423 -11.49 -12.90 -12.80
N PHE A 424 -11.32 -14.22 -12.94
CA PHE A 424 -12.35 -15.10 -13.49
C PHE A 424 -13.58 -15.15 -12.58
N VAL A 425 -13.38 -15.41 -11.28
CA VAL A 425 -14.49 -15.48 -10.31
C VAL A 425 -15.21 -14.14 -10.23
N PHE A 426 -14.47 -13.01 -10.15
CA PHE A 426 -15.07 -11.68 -10.12
C PHE A 426 -15.89 -11.38 -11.37
N ASP A 427 -15.45 -11.78 -12.57
CA ASP A 427 -16.23 -11.56 -13.80
C ASP A 427 -17.55 -12.34 -13.81
N ARG A 428 -17.57 -13.52 -13.18
CA ARG A 428 -18.77 -14.37 -13.07
C ARG A 428 -19.77 -13.86 -12.03
N VAL A 429 -19.29 -13.30 -10.92
CA VAL A 429 -20.15 -12.91 -9.79
C VAL A 429 -20.48 -11.43 -9.74
N ALA A 430 -19.75 -10.58 -10.47
CA ALA A 430 -19.99 -9.13 -10.48
C ALA A 430 -21.41 -8.82 -10.96
N PRO A 431 -22.24 -8.12 -10.15
CA PRO A 431 -23.60 -7.76 -10.52
C PRO A 431 -23.68 -6.95 -11.81
N VAL A 432 -24.78 -7.07 -12.54
CA VAL A 432 -25.06 -6.26 -13.73
C VAL A 432 -25.04 -4.78 -13.34
N ALA A 433 -24.45 -3.94 -14.19
CA ALA A 433 -24.36 -2.51 -13.94
C ALA A 433 -25.76 -1.87 -13.91
N GLU A 434 -26.07 -1.12 -12.87
CA GLU A 434 -27.34 -0.37 -12.73
C GLU A 434 -27.42 0.83 -13.69
N GLN A 435 -26.26 1.34 -14.13
CA GLN A 435 -26.15 2.47 -15.08
C GLN A 435 -25.40 2.05 -16.35
N GLN A 436 -25.59 2.82 -17.42
CA GLN A 436 -24.94 2.56 -18.71
C GLN A 436 -23.41 2.51 -18.59
N ARG A 437 -22.81 1.54 -19.27
CA ARG A 437 -21.36 1.37 -19.33
C ARG A 437 -20.76 2.34 -20.33
N ILE A 438 -19.58 2.85 -20.01
CA ILE A 438 -18.75 3.56 -20.98
C ILE A 438 -17.91 2.52 -21.72
N PHE A 439 -18.40 2.11 -22.89
CA PHE A 439 -17.87 1.01 -23.70
C PHE A 439 -16.37 1.11 -24.05
N ILE A 440 -15.81 2.32 -24.08
CA ILE A 440 -14.41 2.57 -24.45
C ILE A 440 -13.45 1.98 -23.40
N PHE A 441 -13.77 2.08 -22.11
CA PHE A 441 -12.88 1.60 -21.04
C PHE A 441 -12.71 0.07 -21.04
N ASP A 442 -13.75 -0.67 -21.39
CA ASP A 442 -13.70 -2.14 -21.43
C ASP A 442 -12.74 -2.64 -22.53
N ARG A 443 -12.74 -2.00 -23.71
CA ARG A 443 -11.82 -2.36 -24.81
C ARG A 443 -10.36 -2.01 -24.51
N LEU A 444 -10.12 -0.83 -23.93
CA LEU A 444 -8.78 -0.42 -23.53
C LEU A 444 -8.24 -1.32 -22.42
N SER A 445 -9.08 -1.70 -21.45
CA SER A 445 -8.70 -2.66 -20.42
C SER A 445 -8.38 -4.02 -21.02
N LEU A 446 -9.15 -4.51 -21.99
CA LEU A 446 -8.85 -5.79 -22.65
C LEU A 446 -7.51 -5.74 -23.38
N LEU A 447 -7.28 -4.69 -24.18
CA LEU A 447 -6.01 -4.49 -24.89
C LEU A 447 -4.82 -4.46 -23.92
N TYR A 448 -4.95 -3.74 -22.81
CA TYR A 448 -3.95 -3.71 -21.74
C TYR A 448 -3.70 -5.11 -21.13
N LEU A 449 -4.72 -5.94 -20.99
CA LEU A 449 -4.50 -7.30 -20.47
C LEU A 449 -3.81 -8.19 -21.50
N THR A 450 -4.17 -8.06 -22.78
CA THR A 450 -3.56 -8.84 -23.86
C THR A 450 -2.08 -8.49 -24.04
N VAL A 451 -1.70 -7.21 -23.98
CA VAL A 451 -0.31 -6.76 -24.12
C VAL A 451 0.54 -7.08 -22.88
N ALA A 452 -0.08 -7.22 -21.69
CA ALA A 452 0.64 -7.56 -20.47
C ALA A 452 1.32 -8.94 -20.56
N ILE A 453 0.69 -9.90 -21.23
CA ILE A 453 1.19 -11.28 -21.34
C ILE A 453 2.57 -11.35 -22.03
N PRO A 454 2.74 -10.89 -23.29
CA PRO A 454 4.04 -10.92 -23.95
C PRO A 454 5.06 -10.03 -23.26
N LEU A 455 4.63 -8.91 -22.66
CA LEU A 455 5.55 -8.01 -21.95
C LEU A 455 6.14 -8.66 -20.69
N ILE A 456 5.30 -9.31 -19.88
CA ILE A 456 5.75 -10.03 -18.69
C ILE A 456 6.68 -11.16 -19.10
N LEU A 457 6.36 -11.90 -20.16
CA LEU A 457 7.21 -12.97 -20.69
C LEU A 457 8.58 -12.43 -21.14
N TYR A 458 8.60 -11.28 -21.82
CA TYR A 458 9.84 -10.62 -22.20
C TYR A 458 10.67 -10.20 -20.99
N CYS A 459 10.07 -9.45 -20.06
CA CYS A 459 10.79 -8.87 -18.93
C CYS A 459 11.26 -9.93 -17.93
N SER A 460 10.54 -11.05 -17.84
CA SER A 460 10.77 -12.07 -16.83
C SER A 460 11.65 -13.23 -17.31
N LEU A 461 11.67 -13.52 -18.62
CA LEU A 461 12.38 -14.68 -19.17
C LEU A 461 13.20 -14.31 -20.41
N LEU A 462 12.57 -13.77 -21.45
CA LEU A 462 13.23 -13.64 -22.76
C LEU A 462 14.39 -12.63 -22.75
N HIS A 463 14.30 -11.55 -21.96
CA HIS A 463 15.36 -10.55 -21.92
C HIS A 463 16.70 -11.15 -21.46
N GLN A 464 16.68 -11.95 -20.38
CA GLN A 464 17.87 -12.61 -19.87
C GLN A 464 18.42 -13.65 -20.88
N LEU A 465 17.53 -14.35 -21.60
CA LEU A 465 17.93 -15.31 -22.64
C LEU A 465 18.58 -14.63 -23.86
N ILE A 466 18.13 -13.43 -24.24
CA ILE A 466 18.60 -12.71 -25.44
C ILE A 466 19.89 -11.93 -25.15
N PHE A 467 19.94 -11.18 -24.04
CA PHE A 467 21.00 -10.22 -23.76
C PHE A 467 22.05 -10.71 -22.75
N GLY A 468 21.80 -11.82 -22.06
CA GLY A 468 22.65 -12.33 -20.99
C GLY A 468 22.54 -11.52 -19.69
N LEU A 469 23.34 -11.89 -18.69
CA LEU A 469 23.48 -11.14 -17.42
C LEU A 469 24.40 -9.93 -17.65
N GLY A 470 24.06 -8.74 -17.14
CA GLY A 470 24.92 -7.55 -17.21
C GLY A 470 24.62 -6.53 -18.32
N ARG A 471 23.81 -6.86 -19.33
CA ARG A 471 23.47 -5.93 -20.43
C ARG A 471 22.02 -5.47 -20.35
N TYR A 472 21.81 -4.15 -20.37
CA TYR A 472 20.48 -3.53 -20.36
C TYR A 472 19.60 -3.95 -19.17
N GLU A 473 20.19 -4.22 -18.00
CA GLU A 473 19.48 -4.75 -16.83
C GLU A 473 18.29 -3.88 -16.35
N PHE A 474 18.37 -2.57 -16.58
CA PHE A 474 17.31 -1.63 -16.23
C PHE A 474 16.18 -1.55 -17.27
N LEU A 475 16.35 -2.11 -18.48
CA LEU A 475 15.36 -2.01 -19.55
C LEU A 475 14.07 -2.80 -19.23
N PRO A 476 14.13 -4.06 -18.76
CA PRO A 476 12.93 -4.77 -18.27
C PRO A 476 12.24 -4.03 -17.13
N LEU A 477 13.03 -3.50 -16.17
CA LEU A 477 12.50 -2.76 -15.02
C LEU A 477 11.75 -1.50 -15.47
N MET A 478 12.33 -0.75 -16.41
CA MET A 478 11.72 0.44 -16.99
C MET A 478 10.41 0.11 -17.71
N PHE A 479 10.39 -0.95 -18.53
CA PHE A 479 9.18 -1.37 -19.24
C PHE A 479 8.08 -1.83 -18.29
N MET A 480 8.41 -2.66 -17.30
CA MET A 480 7.45 -3.12 -16.30
C MET A 480 6.86 -1.95 -15.51
N SER A 481 7.70 -1.02 -15.08
CA SER A 481 7.27 0.17 -14.33
C SER A 481 6.34 1.06 -15.17
N SER A 482 6.75 1.39 -16.39
CA SER A 482 6.01 2.29 -17.28
C SER A 482 4.69 1.68 -17.74
N TYR A 483 4.71 0.38 -18.06
CA TYR A 483 3.51 -0.34 -18.46
C TYR A 483 2.52 -0.48 -17.30
N SER A 484 2.98 -0.90 -16.12
CA SER A 484 2.12 -0.95 -14.94
C SER A 484 1.57 0.43 -14.59
N ALA A 485 2.34 1.51 -14.78
CA ALA A 485 1.85 2.86 -14.55
C ALA A 485 0.63 3.19 -15.44
N MET A 486 0.64 2.78 -16.72
CA MET A 486 -0.53 2.94 -17.59
C MET A 486 -1.75 2.20 -17.06
N GLY A 487 -1.58 0.99 -16.50
CA GLY A 487 -2.66 0.24 -15.88
C GLY A 487 -3.23 0.90 -14.63
N VAL A 488 -2.36 1.41 -13.75
CA VAL A 488 -2.78 2.15 -12.53
C VAL A 488 -3.52 3.44 -12.91
N VAL A 489 -3.00 4.21 -13.86
CA VAL A 489 -3.65 5.45 -14.33
C VAL A 489 -4.97 5.15 -15.04
N GLY A 490 -5.02 4.14 -15.90
CA GLY A 490 -6.26 3.71 -16.55
C GLY A 490 -7.33 3.28 -15.55
N SER A 491 -6.93 2.55 -14.50
CA SER A 491 -7.81 2.19 -13.39
C SER A 491 -8.30 3.41 -12.61
N TRP A 492 -7.41 4.36 -12.31
CA TRP A 492 -7.75 5.59 -11.61
C TRP A 492 -8.76 6.44 -12.38
N VAL A 493 -8.53 6.68 -13.68
CA VAL A 493 -9.45 7.43 -14.54
C VAL A 493 -10.80 6.71 -14.62
N GLY A 494 -10.79 5.40 -14.86
CA GLY A 494 -12.01 4.59 -14.89
C GLY A 494 -12.78 4.65 -13.57
N PHE A 495 -12.07 4.56 -12.44
CA PHE A 495 -12.70 4.60 -11.12
C PHE A 495 -13.20 5.99 -10.75
N MET A 496 -12.50 7.07 -11.12
CA MET A 496 -12.99 8.44 -10.97
C MET A 496 -14.34 8.62 -11.67
N VAL A 497 -14.46 8.15 -12.90
CA VAL A 497 -15.73 8.24 -13.65
C VAL A 497 -16.84 7.45 -12.97
N VAL A 498 -16.57 6.20 -12.55
CA VAL A 498 -17.54 5.37 -11.83
C VAL A 498 -17.95 6.02 -10.50
N TYR A 499 -16.98 6.56 -9.77
CA TYR A 499 -17.20 7.19 -8.48
C TYR A 499 -18.08 8.43 -8.60
N PHE A 500 -17.91 9.27 -9.62
CA PHE A 500 -18.73 10.47 -9.81
C PHE A 500 -20.09 10.20 -10.47
N ALA A 501 -20.21 9.15 -11.30
CA ALA A 501 -21.46 8.77 -11.95
C ALA A 501 -22.45 8.01 -11.04
N ALA A 502 -21.94 7.25 -10.06
CA ALA A 502 -22.74 6.50 -9.08
C ALA A 502 -23.47 7.43 -8.11
#